data_AF-A0A8J2T8H6-F1
#
_entry.id   AF-A0A8J2T8H6-F1
#
_cell.length_a   1.000
_cell.length_b   1.000
_cell.length_c   1.000
_cell.angle_alpha   90.00
_cell.angle_beta   90.00
_cell.angle_gamma   90.00
#
_symmetry.space_group_name_H-M   'P 1'
#
loop_
_entity.id
_entity.type
_entity.pdbx_description
1 polymer ?
#
loop_
_entity_poly.entity_id
_entity_poly.type
_entity_poly.pdbx_seq_one_letter_code
_entity_poly.pdbx_strand_id
1 'polypeptide(L)'
;MSSDEILRASQAMENLAKMVLERRNAATVDEKMRRLDDLINMILQINDCHAKVDREKLEQSLLRQSVETVEKNHQQYVLIPVMPVQRKAPARRRQSKLQCSFCQEVGHTRAHCEKRLHP
;
A
#
# COMPACT_ATOMS: atom_id res chain seq x y z
N MET A 1 30.18 -44.26 -13.25
CA MET A 1 28.92 -43.55 -12.99
C MET A 1 27.84 -44.23 -13.82
N SER A 2 26.77 -44.67 -13.18
CA SER A 2 25.68 -45.39 -13.85
C SER A 2 24.82 -44.40 -14.64
N SER A 3 24.29 -44.80 -15.81
CA SER A 3 23.37 -43.97 -16.61
C SER A 3 22.16 -43.47 -15.80
N ASP A 4 21.74 -44.21 -14.78
CA ASP A 4 20.68 -43.80 -13.85
C ASP A 4 21.05 -42.62 -12.96
N GLU A 5 22.31 -42.48 -12.60
CA GLU A 5 22.80 -41.34 -11.81
C GLU A 5 22.80 -40.07 -12.66
N ILE A 6 23.13 -40.20 -13.95
CA ILE A 6 23.11 -39.10 -14.93
C ILE A 6 21.67 -38.65 -15.18
N LEU A 7 20.74 -39.59 -15.37
CA LEU A 7 19.31 -39.29 -15.54
C LEU A 7 18.71 -38.58 -14.31
N ARG A 8 19.02 -39.07 -13.10
CA ARG A 8 18.57 -38.43 -11.86
C ARG A 8 19.18 -37.04 -11.68
N ALA A 9 20.45 -36.85 -12.02
CA ALA A 9 21.11 -35.55 -11.96
C ALA A 9 20.50 -34.54 -12.95
N SER A 10 20.23 -34.95 -14.19
CA SER A 10 19.56 -34.12 -15.19
C SER A 10 18.16 -33.71 -14.73
N GLN A 11 17.39 -34.64 -14.18
CA GLN A 11 16.03 -34.36 -13.73
C GLN A 11 15.99 -33.48 -12.48
N ALA A 12 16.98 -33.61 -11.58
CA ALA A 12 17.16 -32.69 -10.46
C ALA A 12 17.51 -31.26 -10.95
N MET A 13 18.36 -31.13 -11.97
CA MET A 13 18.68 -29.83 -12.58
C MET A 13 17.47 -29.20 -13.26
N GLU A 14 16.66 -29.99 -13.97
CA GLU A 14 15.44 -29.52 -14.63
C GLU A 14 14.40 -28.99 -13.61
N ASN A 15 14.23 -29.70 -12.50
CA ASN A 15 13.37 -29.27 -11.41
C ASN A 15 13.87 -27.97 -10.74
N LEU A 16 15.19 -27.83 -10.56
CA LEU A 16 15.80 -26.60 -10.05
C LEU A 16 15.60 -25.43 -11.02
N ALA A 17 15.82 -25.64 -12.32
CA ALA A 17 15.60 -24.62 -13.34
C ALA A 17 14.15 -24.13 -13.36
N LYS A 18 13.19 -25.06 -13.26
CA LYS A 18 11.76 -24.75 -13.15
C LYS A 18 11.45 -23.90 -11.92
N MET A 19 11.95 -24.30 -10.74
CA MET A 19 11.76 -23.53 -9.49
C MET A 19 12.36 -22.13 -9.55
N VAL A 20 13.52 -21.95 -10.19
CA VAL A 20 14.17 -20.63 -10.35
C VAL A 20 13.36 -19.73 -11.26
N LEU A 21 12.83 -20.25 -12.36
CA LEU A 21 11.97 -19.50 -13.28
C LEU A 21 10.66 -19.10 -12.61
N GLU A 22 10.02 -20.00 -11.87
CA GLU A 22 8.80 -19.72 -11.12
C GLU A 22 9.03 -18.63 -10.05
N ARG A 23 10.14 -18.71 -9.29
CA ARG A 23 10.50 -17.66 -8.32
C ARG A 23 10.77 -16.31 -8.97
N ARG A 24 11.47 -16.29 -10.11
CA ARG A 24 11.77 -15.04 -10.83
C ARG A 24 10.48 -14.39 -11.36
N ASN A 25 9.56 -15.20 -11.87
CA ASN A 25 8.27 -14.72 -12.34
C ASN A 25 7.40 -14.23 -11.17
N ALA A 26 7.36 -14.94 -10.04
CA ALA A 26 6.63 -14.51 -8.85
C ALA A 26 7.15 -13.15 -8.32
N ALA A 27 8.47 -12.98 -8.22
CA ALA A 27 9.08 -11.73 -7.76
C ALA A 27 8.76 -10.54 -8.68
N THR A 28 8.73 -10.77 -10.01
CA THR A 28 8.40 -9.71 -10.97
C THR A 28 6.91 -9.35 -10.98
N VAL A 29 6.02 -10.31 -10.73
CA VAL A 29 4.58 -10.07 -10.58
C VAL A 29 4.29 -9.29 -9.30
N ASP A 30 4.89 -9.67 -8.18
CA ASP A 30 4.74 -8.96 -6.89
C ASP A 30 5.20 -7.50 -6.97
N GLU A 31 6.31 -7.25 -7.65
CA GLU A 31 6.84 -5.90 -7.84
C GLU A 31 5.90 -5.04 -8.69
N LYS A 32 5.35 -5.60 -9.77
CA LYS A 32 4.37 -4.90 -10.61
C LYS A 32 3.08 -4.58 -9.84
N MET A 33 2.59 -5.52 -9.02
CA MET A 33 1.41 -5.31 -8.17
C MET A 33 1.65 -4.21 -7.14
N ARG A 34 2.83 -4.17 -6.51
CA ARG A 34 3.20 -3.08 -5.60
C ARG A 34 3.17 -1.72 -6.28
N ARG A 35 3.76 -1.59 -7.48
CA ARG A 35 3.75 -0.33 -8.23
C ARG A 35 2.35 0.11 -8.63
N LEU A 36 1.48 -0.84 -8.98
CA LEU A 36 0.09 -0.57 -9.29
C LEU A 36 -0.66 -0.06 -8.05
N ASP A 37 -0.50 -0.74 -6.92
CA ASP A 37 -1.08 -0.31 -5.63
C ASP A 37 -0.64 1.11 -5.26
N ASP A 38 0.65 1.42 -5.40
CA ASP A 38 1.20 2.75 -5.07
C ASP A 38 0.60 3.85 -5.96
N LEU A 39 0.51 3.59 -7.27
CA LEU A 39 -0.06 4.53 -8.24
C LEU A 39 -1.54 4.78 -7.96
N ILE A 40 -2.32 3.73 -7.70
CA ILE A 40 -3.75 3.88 -7.41
C ILE A 40 -3.95 4.61 -6.08
N ASN A 41 -3.18 4.28 -5.05
CA ASN A 41 -3.26 4.97 -3.75
C ASN A 41 -2.89 6.46 -3.88
N MET A 42 -1.93 6.81 -4.74
CA MET A 42 -1.59 8.20 -5.05
C MET A 42 -2.78 8.93 -5.71
N ILE A 43 -3.43 8.31 -6.69
CA ILE A 43 -4.62 8.89 -7.36
C ILE A 43 -5.78 9.08 -6.37
N LEU A 44 -6.00 8.11 -5.47
CA LEU A 44 -7.03 8.19 -4.44
C LEU A 44 -6.76 9.34 -3.45
N GLN A 45 -5.50 9.54 -3.07
CA GLN A 45 -5.09 10.67 -2.22
C GLN A 45 -5.28 12.03 -2.89
N ILE A 46 -4.97 12.15 -4.19
CA ILE A 46 -5.14 13.41 -4.95
C ILE A 46 -6.62 13.83 -5.02
N ASN A 47 -7.54 12.87 -5.10
CA ASN A 47 -8.97 13.14 -5.23
C ASN A 47 -9.72 13.24 -3.89
N ASP A 48 -8.99 13.42 -2.77
CA ASP A 48 -9.54 13.39 -1.40
C ASP A 48 -10.42 12.16 -1.11
N CYS A 49 -10.23 11.08 -1.88
CA CYS A 49 -10.93 9.84 -1.67
C CYS A 49 -10.27 9.13 -0.49
N HIS A 50 -10.95 9.12 0.66
CA HIS A 50 -10.52 8.41 1.87
C HIS A 50 -10.71 6.90 1.73
N ALA A 51 -10.14 6.33 0.67
CA ALA A 51 -10.21 4.93 0.33
C ALA A 51 -8.80 4.42 0.00
N LYS A 52 -8.59 3.13 0.24
CA LYS A 52 -7.39 2.40 -0.14
C LYS A 52 -7.79 1.28 -1.07
N VAL A 53 -6.91 0.88 -1.99
CA VAL A 53 -7.15 -0.31 -2.81
C VAL A 53 -7.37 -1.55 -1.93
N ASP A 54 -8.44 -2.28 -2.21
CA ASP A 54 -8.68 -3.61 -1.62
C ASP A 54 -7.87 -4.63 -2.43
N ARG A 55 -6.63 -4.86 -2.00
CA ARG A 55 -5.66 -5.69 -2.70
C ARG A 55 -6.13 -7.14 -2.86
N GLU A 56 -6.76 -7.71 -1.84
CA GLU A 56 -7.24 -9.09 -1.87
C GLU A 56 -8.34 -9.26 -2.93
N LYS A 57 -9.30 -8.33 -2.98
CA LYS A 57 -10.33 -8.35 -4.03
C LYS A 57 -9.79 -8.05 -5.41
N LEU A 58 -8.80 -7.17 -5.53
CA LEU A 58 -8.15 -6.88 -6.81
C LEU A 58 -7.43 -8.12 -7.35
N GLU A 59 -6.63 -8.80 -6.52
CA GLU A 59 -5.96 -10.05 -6.90
C GLU A 59 -6.98 -11.13 -7.30
N GLN A 60 -8.07 -11.30 -6.55
CA GLN A 60 -9.14 -12.24 -6.92
C GLN A 60 -9.83 -11.89 -8.25
N SER A 61 -10.06 -10.61 -8.51
CA SER A 61 -10.71 -10.14 -9.75
C SER A 61 -9.79 -10.33 -10.97
N LEU A 62 -8.48 -10.10 -10.80
CA LEU A 62 -7.48 -10.34 -11.83
C LEU A 62 -7.31 -11.83 -12.15
N LEU A 63 -7.28 -12.69 -11.12
CA LEU A 63 -7.16 -14.14 -11.27
C LEU A 63 -8.36 -14.76 -12.00
N ARG A 64 -9.55 -14.19 -11.82
CA ARG A 64 -10.79 -14.63 -12.48
C ARG A 64 -11.00 -14.00 -13.86
N GLN A 65 -10.08 -13.16 -14.34
CA GLN A 65 -10.19 -12.39 -15.59
C GLN A 65 -11.48 -11.55 -15.70
N SER A 66 -12.13 -11.27 -14.56
CA SER A 66 -13.43 -10.61 -14.49
C SER A 66 -13.25 -9.18 -14.02
N VAL A 67 -12.38 -8.44 -14.69
CA VAL A 67 -12.19 -7.01 -14.41
C VAL A 67 -13.35 -6.28 -15.06
N GLU A 68 -14.25 -5.73 -14.24
CA GLU A 68 -15.42 -5.00 -14.72
C GLU A 68 -14.98 -3.72 -15.45
N THR A 69 -15.45 -3.56 -16.68
CA THR A 69 -15.21 -2.38 -17.49
C THR A 69 -16.49 -1.57 -17.66
N VAL A 70 -16.37 -0.25 -17.57
CA VAL A 70 -17.48 0.69 -17.76
C VAL A 70 -17.10 1.64 -18.88
N GLU A 71 -17.99 1.82 -19.86
CA GLU A 71 -17.82 2.81 -20.91
C GLU A 71 -18.52 4.12 -20.51
N LYS A 72 -17.78 5.22 -20.49
CA LYS A 72 -18.32 6.56 -20.24
C LYS A 72 -17.65 7.55 -21.19
N ASN A 73 -18.43 8.38 -21.87
CA ASN A 73 -17.94 9.39 -22.82
C ASN A 73 -17.01 8.79 -23.91
N HIS A 74 -17.36 7.62 -24.48
CA HIS A 74 -16.54 6.88 -25.45
C HIS A 74 -15.17 6.45 -24.93
N GLN A 75 -14.99 6.43 -23.62
CA GLN A 75 -13.77 5.97 -22.98
C GLN A 75 -14.07 4.79 -22.06
N GLN A 76 -13.22 3.77 -22.16
CA GLN A 76 -13.32 2.57 -21.33
C GLN A 76 -12.55 2.79 -20.02
N TYR A 77 -13.23 2.51 -18.92
CA TYR A 77 -12.69 2.55 -17.57
C TYR A 77 -12.70 1.16 -16.96
N VAL A 78 -11.72 0.88 -16.12
CA VAL A 78 -11.64 -0.34 -15.32
C VAL A 78 -12.05 -0.01 -13.89
N LEU A 79 -12.95 -0.82 -13.33
CA LEU A 79 -13.33 -0.70 -11.92
C LEU A 79 -12.29 -1.37 -11.04
N ILE A 80 -11.78 -0.59 -10.08
CA ILE A 80 -10.81 -1.05 -9.09
C ILE A 80 -11.50 -1.06 -7.72
N PRO A 81 -11.53 -2.20 -7.01
CA PRO A 81 -12.16 -2.28 -5.71
C PRO A 81 -11.38 -1.47 -4.68
N VAL A 82 -12.07 -0.65 -3.91
CA VAL A 82 -11.50 0.16 -2.83
C VAL A 82 -12.23 -0.07 -1.51
N MET A 83 -11.51 0.06 -0.40
CA MET A 83 -12.02 -0.02 0.96
C MET A 83 -11.93 1.35 1.66
N PRO A 84 -12.92 1.74 2.46
CA PRO A 84 -12.87 3.01 3.18
C PRO A 84 -11.80 2.97 4.27
N VAL A 85 -10.98 4.01 4.35
CA VAL A 85 -10.01 4.18 5.43
C VAL A 85 -10.70 4.88 6.58
N GLN A 86 -11.04 4.15 7.64
CA GLN A 86 -11.63 4.76 8.83
C GLN A 86 -10.63 5.72 9.47
N ARG A 87 -10.91 7.03 9.41
CA ARG A 87 -10.20 8.01 10.21
C ARG A 87 -10.56 7.77 11.68
N LYS A 88 -9.58 7.29 12.47
CA LYS A 88 -9.66 7.49 13.93
C LYS A 88 -9.73 8.99 14.14
N ALA A 89 -10.85 9.48 14.68
CA ALA A 89 -10.96 10.87 15.08
C ALA A 89 -9.75 11.22 15.96
N PRO A 90 -9.10 12.39 15.75
CA PRO A 90 -7.97 12.77 16.58
C PRO A 90 -8.47 12.78 18.02
N ALA A 91 -7.85 11.96 18.87
CA ALA A 91 -8.17 11.92 20.29
C ALA A 91 -8.10 13.35 20.81
N ARG A 92 -9.22 13.86 21.35
CA ARG A 92 -9.28 15.20 21.95
C ARG A 92 -8.15 15.29 22.96
N ARG A 93 -7.09 16.03 22.63
CA ARG A 93 -6.00 16.31 23.57
C ARG A 93 -6.64 17.02 24.75
N ARG A 94 -6.56 16.42 25.94
CA ARG A 94 -6.97 17.09 27.18
C ARG A 94 -6.13 18.36 27.28
N GLN A 95 -6.75 19.52 27.12
CA GLN A 95 -6.09 20.81 27.33
C GLN A 95 -5.57 20.81 28.77
N SER A 96 -4.26 20.98 28.94
CA SER A 96 -3.71 21.15 30.28
C SER A 96 -4.19 22.49 30.81
N LYS A 97 -4.68 22.53 32.06
CA LYS A 97 -4.99 23.78 32.77
C LYS A 97 -3.73 24.55 33.17
N LEU A 98 -2.57 24.16 32.65
CA LEU A 98 -1.28 24.74 32.99
C LEU A 98 -1.15 26.08 32.26
N GLN A 99 -0.89 27.14 33.03
CA GLN A 99 -0.52 28.45 32.50
C GLN A 99 0.96 28.49 32.13
N CYS A 100 1.27 29.04 30.97
CA CYS A 100 2.61 29.29 30.51
C CYS A 100 3.27 30.38 31.36
N SER A 101 4.43 30.12 31.96
CA SER A 101 5.14 31.14 32.76
C SER A 101 5.75 32.29 31.95
N PHE A 102 5.66 32.26 30.62
CA PHE A 102 6.15 33.33 29.74
C PHE A 102 5.02 34.25 29.26
N CYS A 103 4.01 33.71 28.57
CA CYS A 103 2.90 34.52 28.03
C CYS A 103 1.61 34.45 28.86
N GLN A 104 1.60 33.67 29.96
CA GLN A 104 0.45 33.49 30.86
C GLN A 104 -0.79 32.82 30.23
N GLU A 105 -0.70 32.37 28.98
CA GLU A 105 -1.78 31.63 28.31
C GLU A 105 -1.81 30.16 28.76
N VAL A 106 -3.00 29.56 28.76
CA VAL A 106 -3.21 28.16 29.16
C VAL A 106 -2.96 27.20 28.00
N GLY A 107 -2.51 25.98 28.32
CA GLY A 107 -2.42 24.87 27.36
C GLY A 107 -1.02 24.61 26.80
N HIS A 108 0.00 25.34 27.23
CA HIS A 108 1.40 25.07 26.88
C HIS A 108 2.37 25.45 28.01
N THR A 109 3.59 24.92 27.97
CA THR A 109 4.68 25.26 28.90
C THR A 109 5.59 26.35 28.30
N ARG A 110 6.38 27.03 29.13
CA ARG A 110 7.40 28.01 28.67
C ARG A 110 8.40 27.43 27.65
N ALA A 111 8.59 26.12 27.61
CA ALA A 111 9.44 25.44 26.64
C ALA A 111 8.83 25.40 25.22
N HIS A 112 7.50 25.42 25.11
CA HIS A 112 6.75 25.31 23.84
C HIS A 112 5.92 26.56 23.56
N CYS A 113 6.37 27.73 24.02
CA CYS A 113 5.67 28.98 23.79
C CYS A 113 6.06 29.57 22.42
N GLU A 114 5.09 29.71 21.52
CA GLU A 114 5.31 30.24 20.17
C GLU A 114 5.81 31.69 20.21
N LYS A 115 5.30 32.50 21.15
CA LYS A 115 5.74 33.90 21.37
C LYS A 115 7.19 34.02 21.85
N ARG A 116 7.80 32.91 22.29
CA ARG A 116 9.24 32.86 22.61
C ARG A 116 10.07 32.41 21.40
N LEU A 117 9.51 31.55 20.54
CA LEU A 117 10.19 31.02 19.36
C LEU A 117 10.23 32.03 18.21
N HIS A 118 9.26 32.96 18.17
CA HIS A 118 9.22 34.09 17.26
C HIS A 118 9.16 35.40 18.07
N PRO A 119 10.32 36.02 18.37
CA PRO A 119 10.38 37.28 19.12
C PRO A 119 9.86 38.48 18.30
#